data_AF-A0A183BF47-F1
#
_entry.id   AF-A0A183BF47-F1
#
_cell.length_a   1.000
_cell.length_b   1.000
_cell.length_c   1.000
_cell.angle_alpha   90.00
_cell.angle_beta   90.00
_cell.angle_gamma   90.00
#
_symmetry.space_group_name_H-M   'P 1'
#
loop_
_entity.id
_entity.type
_entity.pdbx_description
1 polymer ?
#
loop_
_entity_poly.entity_id
_entity_poly.type
_entity_poly.pdbx_seq_one_letter_code
_entity_poly.pdbx_strand_id
1 'polypeptide(L)'
;MLYKTVCLFLFVALCASGDTYDPQKNVLILTENVWIKESHSLFIKQLTERGFQPTVRVADDPSLTLTKYGEYLYRHVILLAPSVNEFGGSLSVKELVKFIDEGGNVVVTGSSDIGEAIRDLGSECGVEFDESGTAVIDHFNYDVADDGTHTKIVVSPKNLIKSSVIVGSENKNDFLYRGVGISSDPTNPLLVNILQADRTAYSYSTSKSVIDYPNTVGTNTHLIVALQARNNARVLFLGSLDFLSNEFFRSSTKAAISEVICKVDTDRPILGEGKTPLLSVQLYHPMSPTNQLQHISDPNLGAKHLPFLILL
;
A
#
# COMPACT_ATOMS: atom_id res chain seq x y z
N MET A 1 -48.99 -12.19 -37.77
CA MET A 1 -47.55 -11.89 -38.00
C MET A 1 -46.88 -11.14 -36.84
N LEU A 2 -47.62 -10.51 -35.92
CA LEU A 2 -47.06 -9.68 -34.85
C LEU A 2 -46.30 -10.46 -33.74
N TYR A 3 -46.72 -11.69 -33.39
CA TYR A 3 -46.06 -12.48 -32.33
C TYR A 3 -44.65 -12.96 -32.71
N LYS A 4 -44.38 -13.19 -34.01
CA LYS A 4 -43.07 -13.63 -34.50
C LYS A 4 -42.02 -12.52 -34.39
N THR A 5 -42.42 -11.27 -34.60
CA THR A 5 -41.52 -10.11 -34.48
C THR A 5 -41.22 -9.75 -33.02
N VAL A 6 -42.20 -9.93 -32.11
CA VAL A 6 -42.02 -9.70 -30.67
C VAL A 6 -41.11 -10.77 -30.05
N CYS A 7 -41.23 -12.05 -30.44
CA CYS A 7 -40.30 -13.09 -29.99
C CYS A 7 -38.85 -12.87 -30.47
N LEU A 8 -38.67 -12.35 -31.69
CA LEU A 8 -37.33 -12.07 -32.21
C LEU A 8 -36.64 -10.92 -31.47
N PHE A 9 -37.39 -9.88 -31.10
CA PHE A 9 -36.88 -8.78 -30.26
C PHE A 9 -36.61 -9.22 -28.81
N LEU A 10 -37.41 -10.12 -28.25
CA LEU A 10 -37.18 -10.67 -26.90
C LEU A 10 -35.95 -11.58 -26.83
N PHE A 11 -35.66 -12.31 -27.91
CA PHE A 11 -34.48 -13.20 -27.99
C PHE A 11 -33.18 -12.41 -28.18
N VAL A 12 -33.20 -11.31 -28.93
CA VAL A 12 -32.03 -10.42 -29.11
C VAL A 12 -31.73 -9.62 -27.83
N ALA A 13 -32.75 -9.23 -27.06
CA ALA A 13 -32.56 -8.53 -25.79
C ALA A 13 -31.97 -9.43 -24.68
N LEU A 14 -32.23 -10.75 -24.71
CA LEU A 14 -31.69 -11.70 -23.73
C LEU A 14 -30.21 -12.06 -23.97
N CYS A 15 -29.68 -11.79 -25.17
CA CYS A 15 -28.26 -12.02 -25.50
C CYS A 15 -27.34 -10.84 -25.17
N ALA A 16 -27.88 -9.69 -24.74
CA ALA A 16 -27.09 -8.48 -24.46
C ALA A 16 -26.55 -8.39 -23.03
N SER A 17 -26.86 -9.36 -22.16
CA SER A 17 -26.34 -9.46 -20.80
C SER A 17 -25.48 -10.71 -20.66
N GLY A 18 -24.46 -10.84 -21.51
CA GLY A 18 -23.30 -11.67 -21.22
C GLY A 18 -22.24 -10.79 -20.60
N ASP A 19 -21.78 -11.11 -19.39
CA ASP A 19 -20.50 -10.59 -18.91
C ASP A 19 -19.46 -10.94 -19.97
N THR A 20 -19.00 -9.93 -20.72
CA THR A 20 -17.93 -10.12 -21.69
C THR A 20 -16.71 -10.60 -20.93
N TYR A 21 -16.36 -11.88 -21.08
CA TYR A 21 -15.13 -12.46 -20.53
C TYR A 21 -13.95 -11.73 -21.17
N ASP A 22 -13.42 -10.77 -20.44
CA ASP A 22 -12.27 -9.98 -20.86
C ASP A 22 -11.03 -10.54 -20.15
N PRO A 23 -10.15 -11.26 -20.86
CA PRO A 23 -8.96 -11.85 -20.25
C PRO A 23 -8.03 -10.78 -19.65
N GLN A 24 -8.13 -9.52 -20.08
CA GLN A 24 -7.36 -8.42 -19.48
C GLN A 24 -7.80 -8.10 -18.05
N LYS A 25 -9.00 -8.53 -17.63
CA LYS A 25 -9.56 -8.25 -16.30
C LYS A 25 -9.34 -9.37 -15.29
N ASN A 26 -8.69 -10.46 -15.71
CA ASN A 26 -8.41 -11.60 -14.84
C ASN A 26 -7.27 -11.29 -13.88
N VAL A 27 -7.56 -11.39 -12.58
CA VAL A 27 -6.59 -11.13 -11.51
C VAL A 27 -6.44 -12.39 -10.66
N LEU A 28 -5.20 -12.87 -10.48
CA LEU A 28 -4.89 -13.91 -9.51
C LEU A 28 -4.45 -13.24 -8.19
N ILE A 29 -5.13 -13.55 -7.09
CA ILE A 29 -4.74 -13.09 -5.76
C ILE A 29 -4.22 -14.29 -4.99
N LEU A 30 -2.93 -14.27 -4.65
CA LEU A 30 -2.30 -15.28 -3.81
C LEU A 30 -2.31 -14.80 -2.37
N THR A 31 -2.96 -15.55 -1.50
CA THR A 31 -3.03 -15.28 -0.06
C THR A 31 -2.21 -16.31 0.68
N GLU A 32 -1.53 -15.92 1.75
CA GLU A 32 -0.89 -16.88 2.65
C GLU A 32 -1.94 -17.74 3.39
N ASN A 33 -2.99 -17.09 3.90
CA ASN A 33 -4.05 -17.74 4.67
C ASN A 33 -5.43 -17.35 4.14
N VAL A 34 -6.41 -18.23 4.33
CA VAL A 34 -7.80 -17.99 3.91
C VAL A 34 -8.40 -16.75 4.60
N TRP A 35 -7.97 -16.45 5.83
CA TRP A 35 -8.40 -15.28 6.61
C TRP A 35 -8.04 -13.93 5.98
N ILE A 36 -6.97 -13.87 5.18
CA ILE A 36 -6.54 -12.64 4.52
C ILE A 36 -7.63 -12.10 3.59
N LYS A 37 -8.42 -13.01 2.99
CA LYS A 37 -9.58 -12.65 2.17
C LYS A 37 -10.63 -11.86 2.95
N GLU A 38 -10.85 -12.20 4.22
CA GLU A 38 -11.83 -11.51 5.07
C GLU A 38 -11.27 -10.17 5.57
N SER A 39 -10.01 -10.15 6.01
CA SER A 39 -9.34 -8.95 6.52
C SER A 39 -9.07 -7.88 5.45
N HIS A 40 -8.97 -8.27 4.17
CA HIS A 40 -8.75 -7.38 3.02
C HIS A 40 -9.97 -7.29 2.10
N SER A 41 -11.16 -7.64 2.62
CA SER A 41 -12.38 -7.69 1.82
C SER A 41 -12.78 -6.35 1.18
N LEU A 42 -12.47 -5.19 1.80
CA LEU A 42 -12.73 -3.88 1.21
C LEU A 42 -11.88 -3.65 -0.04
N PHE A 43 -10.60 -4.01 0.00
CA PHE A 43 -9.70 -3.91 -1.14
C PHE A 43 -10.16 -4.80 -2.30
N ILE A 44 -10.49 -6.06 -2.01
CA ILE A 44 -10.99 -7.01 -3.03
C ILE A 44 -12.32 -6.51 -3.61
N LYS A 45 -13.21 -5.94 -2.78
CA LYS A 45 -14.48 -5.35 -3.25
C LYS A 45 -14.24 -4.19 -4.22
N GLN A 46 -13.28 -3.30 -3.93
CA GLN A 46 -12.91 -2.21 -4.83
C GLN A 46 -12.39 -2.70 -6.18
N LEU A 47 -11.66 -3.83 -6.21
CA LEU A 47 -11.24 -4.46 -7.46
C LEU A 47 -12.44 -4.95 -8.28
N THR A 48 -13.36 -5.66 -7.64
CA THR A 48 -14.58 -6.16 -8.30
C THR A 48 -15.48 -5.02 -8.79
N GLU A 49 -15.63 -3.94 -8.01
CA GLU A 49 -16.40 -2.75 -8.39
C GLU A 49 -15.81 -2.03 -9.62
N ARG A 50 -14.50 -2.13 -9.83
CA ARG A 50 -13.80 -1.62 -11.03
C ARG A 50 -13.91 -2.57 -12.24
N GLY A 51 -14.56 -3.73 -12.06
CA GLY A 51 -14.81 -4.71 -13.13
C GLY A 51 -13.74 -5.80 -13.26
N PHE A 52 -12.77 -5.87 -12.35
CA PHE A 52 -11.80 -6.97 -12.33
C PHE A 52 -12.44 -8.27 -11.83
N GLN A 53 -11.90 -9.41 -12.27
CA GLN A 53 -12.34 -10.75 -11.87
C GLN A 53 -11.27 -11.41 -10.99
N PRO A 54 -11.28 -11.16 -9.66
CA PRO A 54 -10.29 -11.72 -8.76
C PRO A 54 -10.56 -13.21 -8.47
N THR A 55 -9.55 -14.04 -8.74
CA THR A 55 -9.49 -15.44 -8.32
C THR A 55 -8.55 -15.56 -7.13
N VAL A 56 -9.09 -15.87 -5.95
CA VAL A 56 -8.29 -16.01 -4.72
C VAL A 56 -7.82 -17.45 -4.56
N ARG A 57 -6.52 -17.64 -4.38
CA ARG A 57 -5.87 -18.94 -4.13
C ARG A 57 -4.87 -18.81 -2.99
N VAL A 58 -4.56 -19.93 -2.34
CA VAL A 58 -3.52 -20.00 -1.31
C VAL A 58 -2.16 -20.14 -1.98
N ALA A 59 -1.14 -19.45 -1.49
CA ALA A 59 0.20 -19.43 -2.10
C ALA A 59 0.87 -20.82 -2.17
N ASP A 60 0.52 -21.72 -1.26
CA ASP A 60 1.08 -23.08 -1.16
C ASP A 60 0.26 -24.14 -1.93
N ASP A 61 -0.77 -23.73 -2.69
CA ASP A 61 -1.64 -24.66 -3.40
C ASP A 61 -0.85 -25.37 -4.53
N PRO A 62 -0.73 -26.72 -4.53
CA PRO A 62 0.03 -27.45 -5.54
C PRO A 62 -0.59 -27.40 -6.94
N SER A 63 -1.84 -26.93 -7.06
CA SER A 63 -2.53 -26.76 -8.35
C SER A 63 -2.28 -25.40 -9.00
N LEU A 64 -1.48 -24.53 -8.37
CA LEU A 64 -1.15 -23.21 -8.91
C LEU A 64 -0.38 -23.31 -10.22
N THR A 65 -0.92 -22.65 -11.23
CA THR A 65 -0.34 -22.51 -12.57
C THR A 65 -0.68 -21.13 -13.13
N LEU A 66 0.32 -20.41 -13.63
CA LEU A 66 0.11 -19.13 -14.33
C LEU A 66 -0.15 -19.33 -15.83
N THR A 67 0.51 -20.32 -16.42
CA THR A 67 0.42 -20.63 -17.84
C THR A 67 -0.27 -21.97 -18.05
N LYS A 68 -1.08 -22.06 -19.10
CA LYS A 68 -1.65 -23.32 -19.57
C LYS A 68 -1.55 -23.37 -21.08
N TYR A 69 -0.92 -24.41 -21.61
CA TYR A 69 -0.66 -24.58 -23.05
C TYR A 69 0.11 -23.41 -23.70
N GLY A 70 0.96 -22.72 -22.93
CA GLY A 70 1.76 -21.59 -23.43
C GLY A 70 1.05 -20.24 -23.40
N GLU A 71 -0.18 -20.16 -22.87
CA GLU A 71 -0.90 -18.91 -22.66
C GLU A 71 -1.07 -18.61 -21.17
N TYR A 72 -0.99 -17.32 -20.79
CA TYR A 72 -1.25 -16.88 -19.43
C TYR A 72 -2.75 -16.84 -19.14
N LEU A 73 -3.15 -17.43 -18.01
CA LEU A 73 -4.54 -17.44 -17.55
C LEU A 73 -4.97 -16.10 -16.94
N TYR A 74 -4.00 -15.34 -16.42
CA TYR A 74 -4.21 -14.10 -15.69
C TYR A 74 -3.36 -12.98 -16.27
N ARG A 75 -3.90 -11.76 -16.27
CA ARG A 75 -3.18 -10.56 -16.71
C ARG A 75 -2.49 -9.83 -15.55
N HIS A 76 -3.04 -9.97 -14.36
CA HIS A 76 -2.54 -9.35 -13.14
C HIS A 76 -2.37 -10.39 -12.04
N VAL A 77 -1.30 -10.27 -11.26
CA VAL A 77 -1.04 -11.10 -10.08
C VAL A 77 -0.87 -10.19 -8.86
N ILE A 78 -1.54 -10.51 -7.77
CA ILE A 78 -1.43 -9.80 -6.49
C ILE A 78 -0.98 -10.81 -5.44
N LEU A 79 0.19 -10.57 -4.86
CA LEU A 79 0.78 -11.39 -3.80
C LEU A 79 0.45 -10.75 -2.45
N LEU A 80 -0.56 -11.30 -1.77
CA LEU A 80 -0.94 -11.02 -0.38
C LEU A 80 -0.42 -12.14 0.54
N ALA A 81 0.84 -12.54 0.32
CA ALA A 81 1.49 -13.62 1.03
C ALA A 81 2.93 -13.19 1.39
N PRO A 82 3.11 -12.31 2.38
CA PRO A 82 4.41 -11.70 2.65
C PRO A 82 5.44 -12.69 3.21
N SER A 83 5.02 -13.71 3.95
CA SER A 83 5.89 -14.68 4.64
C SER A 83 6.25 -15.92 3.80
N VAL A 84 5.83 -15.96 2.54
CA VAL A 84 6.03 -17.12 1.67
C VAL A 84 7.50 -17.29 1.32
N ASN A 85 8.05 -18.48 1.57
CA ASN A 85 9.42 -18.82 1.20
C ASN A 85 9.50 -19.45 -0.20
N GLU A 86 8.49 -20.24 -0.56
CA GLU A 86 8.37 -20.89 -1.87
C GLU A 86 6.90 -20.94 -2.28
N PHE A 87 6.60 -20.75 -3.57
CA PHE A 87 5.24 -20.89 -4.08
C PHE A 87 4.91 -22.34 -4.43
N GLY A 88 3.63 -22.71 -4.32
CA GLY A 88 3.14 -24.03 -4.69
C GLY A 88 3.02 -24.26 -6.19
N GLY A 89 2.96 -25.54 -6.58
CA GLY A 89 2.66 -25.97 -7.94
C GLY A 89 3.81 -25.73 -8.93
N SER A 90 3.51 -25.13 -10.08
CA SER A 90 4.55 -24.74 -11.04
C SER A 90 5.13 -23.36 -10.75
N LEU A 91 4.42 -22.56 -9.94
CA LEU A 91 4.75 -21.16 -9.72
C LEU A 91 6.10 -21.04 -9.00
N SER A 92 7.00 -20.23 -9.55
CA SER A 92 8.28 -19.89 -8.94
C SER A 92 8.61 -18.43 -9.17
N VAL A 93 9.57 -17.88 -8.42
CA VAL A 93 10.08 -16.52 -8.64
C VAL A 93 10.52 -16.31 -10.09
N LYS A 94 11.17 -17.32 -10.69
CA LYS A 94 11.58 -17.29 -12.10
C LYS A 94 10.40 -17.22 -13.07
N GLU A 95 9.30 -17.90 -12.77
CA GLU A 95 8.07 -17.79 -13.58
C GLU A 95 7.41 -16.42 -13.43
N LEU A 96 7.43 -15.84 -12.23
CA LEU A 96 6.92 -14.49 -11.99
C LEU A 96 7.73 -13.42 -12.72
N VAL A 97 9.05 -13.53 -12.73
CA VAL A 97 9.92 -12.62 -13.50
C VAL A 97 9.63 -12.73 -14.99
N LYS A 98 9.49 -13.95 -15.53
CA LYS A 98 9.07 -14.15 -16.94
C LYS A 98 7.70 -13.56 -17.23
N PHE A 99 6.75 -13.71 -16.30
CA PHE A 99 5.43 -13.10 -16.42
C PHE A 99 5.51 -11.57 -16.52
N ILE A 100 6.38 -10.94 -15.72
CA ILE A 100 6.65 -9.51 -15.79
C ILE A 100 7.30 -9.14 -17.14
N ASP A 101 8.27 -9.91 -17.62
CA ASP A 101 8.95 -9.70 -18.92
C ASP A 101 8.01 -9.86 -20.13
N GLU A 102 6.95 -10.66 -20.00
CA GLU A 102 5.89 -10.80 -21.00
C GLU A 102 4.77 -9.76 -20.85
N GLY A 103 4.96 -8.78 -19.95
CA GLY A 103 4.11 -7.61 -19.81
C GLY A 103 3.10 -7.70 -18.68
N GLY A 104 3.09 -8.77 -17.88
CA GLY A 104 2.16 -8.98 -16.79
C GLY A 104 2.36 -7.99 -15.64
N ASN A 105 1.27 -7.56 -15.01
CA ASN A 105 1.34 -6.63 -13.89
C ASN A 105 1.34 -7.39 -12.56
N VAL A 106 2.23 -7.01 -11.64
CA VAL A 106 2.37 -7.70 -10.36
C VAL A 106 2.30 -6.69 -9.21
N VAL A 107 1.53 -7.01 -8.17
CA VAL A 107 1.54 -6.28 -6.90
C VAL A 107 2.07 -7.21 -5.83
N VAL A 108 3.05 -6.75 -5.07
CA VAL A 108 3.75 -7.52 -4.06
C VAL A 108 3.59 -6.82 -2.71
N THR A 109 3.09 -7.53 -1.71
CA THR A 109 3.05 -7.03 -0.32
C THR A 109 4.06 -7.75 0.55
N GLY A 110 4.83 -6.99 1.32
CA GLY A 110 5.68 -7.47 2.40
C GLY A 110 5.03 -7.24 3.77
N SER A 111 5.67 -7.75 4.80
CA SER A 111 5.39 -7.49 6.21
C SER A 111 6.72 -7.58 6.97
N SER A 112 6.70 -7.37 8.28
CA SER A 112 7.88 -7.58 9.10
C SER A 112 8.41 -9.01 9.03
N ASP A 113 7.52 -9.98 8.79
CA ASP A 113 7.84 -11.40 8.61
C ASP A 113 7.94 -11.72 7.10
N ILE A 114 8.87 -11.05 6.41
CA ILE A 114 9.04 -11.24 4.97
C ILE A 114 9.74 -12.58 4.65
N GLY A 115 9.20 -13.30 3.67
CA GLY A 115 9.72 -14.58 3.19
C GLY A 115 10.72 -14.44 2.04
N GLU A 116 11.50 -15.48 1.81
CA GLU A 116 12.61 -15.49 0.84
C GLU A 116 12.14 -15.24 -0.60
N ALA A 117 11.08 -15.89 -1.07
CA ALA A 117 10.56 -15.70 -2.42
C ALA A 117 10.17 -14.24 -2.74
N ILE A 118 9.67 -13.50 -1.76
CA ILE A 118 9.30 -12.08 -1.93
C ILE A 118 10.54 -11.20 -2.02
N ARG A 119 11.56 -11.48 -1.20
CA ARG A 119 12.84 -10.76 -1.23
C ARG A 119 13.60 -11.02 -2.52
N ASP A 120 13.61 -12.26 -2.99
CA ASP A 120 14.23 -12.65 -4.26
C ASP A 120 13.53 -11.95 -5.44
N LEU A 121 12.20 -11.96 -5.47
CA LEU A 121 11.43 -11.26 -6.50
C LEU A 121 11.73 -9.75 -6.53
N GLY A 122 11.83 -9.12 -5.35
CA GLY A 122 12.24 -7.73 -5.23
C GLY A 122 13.65 -7.50 -5.79
N SER A 123 14.60 -8.36 -5.41
CA SER A 123 16.01 -8.24 -5.81
C SER A 123 16.18 -8.35 -7.32
N GLU A 124 15.45 -9.26 -7.99
CA GLU A 124 15.42 -9.37 -9.45
C GLU A 124 14.89 -8.10 -10.13
N CYS A 125 14.10 -7.30 -9.42
CA CYS A 125 13.54 -6.03 -9.89
C CYS A 125 14.36 -4.79 -9.47
N GLY A 126 15.48 -4.97 -8.76
CA GLY A 126 16.31 -3.88 -8.23
C GLY A 126 15.77 -3.22 -6.96
N VAL A 127 14.90 -3.92 -6.23
CA VAL A 127 14.28 -3.47 -4.98
C VAL A 127 14.70 -4.40 -3.85
N GLU A 128 15.34 -3.87 -2.83
CA GLU A 128 15.80 -4.65 -1.68
C GLU A 128 14.86 -4.44 -0.49
N PHE A 129 14.19 -5.51 -0.07
CA PHE A 129 13.49 -5.52 1.20
C PHE A 129 14.47 -5.76 2.34
N ASP A 130 14.19 -5.14 3.48
CA ASP A 130 14.97 -5.36 4.69
C ASP A 130 14.80 -6.78 5.24
N GLU A 131 15.63 -7.16 6.23
CA GLU A 131 15.64 -8.52 6.77
C GLU A 131 14.32 -8.91 7.47
N SER A 132 14.05 -10.22 7.54
CA SER A 132 12.92 -10.74 8.30
C SER A 132 13.06 -10.40 9.80
N GLY A 133 11.96 -9.99 10.42
CA GLY A 133 11.92 -9.48 11.80
C GLY A 133 12.37 -8.02 11.95
N THR A 134 12.52 -7.29 10.85
CA THR A 134 12.70 -5.83 10.86
C THR A 134 11.38 -5.12 10.61
N ALA A 135 11.27 -3.89 11.10
CA ALA A 135 10.13 -3.02 10.84
C ALA A 135 10.61 -1.57 10.71
N VAL A 136 9.84 -0.76 10.01
CA VAL A 136 10.04 0.69 10.01
C VAL A 136 9.56 1.25 11.34
N ILE A 137 10.47 1.92 12.05
CA ILE A 137 10.24 2.49 13.37
C ILE A 137 10.36 4.02 13.25
N ASP A 138 9.40 4.75 13.82
CA ASP A 138 9.49 6.20 13.98
C ASP A 138 8.97 6.62 15.35
N HIS A 139 9.85 7.14 16.20
CA HIS A 139 9.47 7.56 17.55
C HIS A 139 8.78 8.93 17.62
N PHE A 140 8.73 9.68 16.51
CA PHE A 140 8.11 11.00 16.45
C PHE A 140 6.72 10.94 15.82
N ASN A 141 6.57 10.19 14.72
CA ASN A 141 5.33 10.14 13.94
C ASN A 141 4.66 8.76 14.01
N TYR A 142 4.29 8.32 15.22
CA TYR A 142 3.56 7.07 15.42
C TYR A 142 2.08 7.32 15.81
N ASP A 143 1.25 6.32 15.56
CA ASP A 143 -0.18 6.35 15.90
C ASP A 143 -0.38 6.04 17.39
N VAL A 144 -1.34 6.70 18.04
CA VAL A 144 -1.64 6.47 19.47
C VAL A 144 -2.13 5.06 19.79
N ALA A 145 -2.63 4.32 18.79
CA ALA A 145 -3.08 2.94 18.93
C ALA A 145 -1.98 1.92 18.64
N ASP A 146 -0.72 2.35 18.58
CA ASP A 146 0.44 1.49 18.54
C ASP A 146 0.62 0.71 19.86
N ASP A 147 1.32 -0.43 19.80
CA ASP A 147 1.60 -1.31 20.93
C ASP A 147 2.77 -0.84 21.83
N GLY A 148 3.35 0.32 21.52
CA GLY A 148 4.49 0.90 22.22
C GLY A 148 5.84 0.57 21.57
N THR A 149 5.84 -0.18 20.46
CA THR A 149 7.06 -0.46 19.67
C THR A 149 7.38 0.65 18.66
N HIS A 150 6.45 1.59 18.46
CA HIS A 150 6.50 2.71 17.52
C HIS A 150 6.68 2.23 16.06
N THR A 151 6.06 1.09 15.73
CA THR A 151 6.11 0.47 14.39
C THR A 151 4.91 0.83 13.53
N LYS A 152 3.79 1.24 14.15
CA LYS A 152 2.64 1.80 13.44
C LYS A 152 2.86 3.30 13.23
N ILE A 153 3.47 3.62 12.09
CA ILE A 153 3.84 4.99 11.75
C ILE A 153 2.74 5.71 10.97
N VAL A 154 2.66 7.02 11.17
CA VAL A 154 1.80 7.95 10.43
C VAL A 154 2.67 8.70 9.43
N VAL A 155 2.36 8.54 8.15
CA VAL A 155 3.14 9.11 7.05
C VAL A 155 2.37 10.27 6.45
N SER A 156 3.00 11.44 6.44
CA SER A 156 2.43 12.64 5.84
C SER A 156 2.30 12.51 4.31
N PRO A 157 1.25 13.07 3.67
CA PRO A 157 1.11 13.08 2.21
C PRO A 157 2.20 13.91 1.50
N LYS A 158 3.01 14.67 2.25
CA LYS A 158 4.17 15.41 1.73
C LYS A 158 5.26 14.49 1.17
N ASN A 159 5.36 13.26 1.69
CA ASN A 159 6.34 12.26 1.26
C ASN A 159 5.84 11.38 0.11
N LEU A 160 4.64 11.69 -0.40
CA LEU A 160 4.06 11.06 -1.57
C LEU A 160 4.63 11.69 -2.85
N ILE A 161 4.79 10.88 -3.89
CA ILE A 161 5.17 11.38 -5.21
C ILE A 161 4.17 12.41 -5.74
N LYS A 162 4.69 13.48 -6.34
CA LYS A 162 3.89 14.51 -6.99
C LYS A 162 3.54 14.09 -8.43
N SER A 163 2.62 13.13 -8.57
CA SER A 163 2.15 12.67 -9.87
C SER A 163 0.67 12.29 -9.84
N SER A 164 -0.18 13.10 -10.44
CA SER A 164 -1.62 12.86 -10.47
C SER A 164 -2.02 11.60 -11.25
N VAL A 165 -1.13 11.07 -12.10
CA VAL A 165 -1.35 9.83 -12.84
C VAL A 165 -1.24 8.61 -11.92
N ILE A 166 -0.28 8.63 -11.00
CA ILE A 166 -0.02 7.50 -10.09
C ILE A 166 -0.87 7.63 -8.83
N VAL A 167 -0.96 8.85 -8.28
CA VAL A 167 -1.60 9.10 -6.99
C VAL A 167 -2.94 9.81 -7.09
N GLY A 168 -3.49 9.96 -8.29
CA GLY A 168 -4.80 10.58 -8.49
C GLY A 168 -4.85 12.04 -8.01
N SER A 169 -6.00 12.48 -7.51
CA SER A 169 -6.15 13.80 -6.90
C SER A 169 -5.35 13.90 -5.60
N GLU A 170 -4.75 15.06 -5.33
CA GLU A 170 -3.98 15.30 -4.10
C GLU A 170 -4.75 14.85 -2.85
N ASN A 171 -4.19 13.87 -2.14
CA ASN A 171 -4.74 13.41 -0.88
C ASN A 171 -4.25 14.33 0.25
N LYS A 172 -5.18 14.79 1.07
CA LYS A 172 -4.89 15.65 2.23
C LYS A 172 -4.77 14.87 3.54
N ASN A 173 -5.12 13.59 3.51
CA ASN A 173 -5.09 12.74 4.69
C ASN A 173 -3.73 12.06 4.82
N ASP A 174 -3.31 11.84 6.06
CA ASP A 174 -2.13 11.05 6.36
C ASP A 174 -2.41 9.56 6.12
N PHE A 175 -1.33 8.79 5.95
CA PHE A 175 -1.39 7.35 5.74
C PHE A 175 -0.91 6.61 6.99
N LEU A 176 -1.56 5.50 7.33
CA LEU A 176 -1.03 4.55 8.31
C LEU A 176 -0.17 3.53 7.60
N TYR A 177 0.98 3.22 8.19
CA TYR A 177 1.89 2.20 7.68
C TYR A 177 2.43 1.36 8.82
N ARG A 178 2.52 0.05 8.59
CA ARG A 178 3.17 -0.91 9.51
C ARG A 178 3.75 -2.05 8.69
N GLY A 179 5.06 -2.18 8.65
CA GLY A 179 5.72 -3.20 7.85
C GLY A 179 7.21 -2.97 7.70
N VAL A 180 7.79 -3.63 6.70
CA VAL A 180 9.24 -3.62 6.43
C VAL A 180 9.63 -2.39 5.61
N GLY A 181 10.88 -1.93 5.77
CA GLY A 181 11.46 -0.89 4.93
C GLY A 181 11.92 -1.45 3.58
N ILE A 182 11.83 -0.63 2.55
CA ILE A 182 12.33 -0.93 1.21
C ILE A 182 13.49 0.01 0.88
N SER A 183 14.58 -0.54 0.34
CA SER A 183 15.67 0.18 -0.30
C SER A 183 15.55 0.02 -1.82
N SER A 184 15.67 1.11 -2.57
CA SER A 184 15.66 1.06 -4.04
C SER A 184 17.04 1.41 -4.58
N ASP A 185 17.49 0.72 -5.62
CA ASP A 185 18.76 1.06 -6.28
C ASP A 185 18.64 2.41 -7.02
N PRO A 186 19.39 3.45 -6.63
CA PRO A 186 19.35 4.76 -7.29
C PRO A 186 19.92 4.74 -8.71
N THR A 187 20.67 3.69 -9.09
CA THR A 187 21.21 3.55 -10.44
C THR A 187 20.15 3.06 -11.44
N ASN A 188 19.05 2.50 -10.97
CA ASN A 188 17.97 2.00 -11.81
C ASN A 188 16.93 3.12 -12.10
N PRO A 189 16.89 3.67 -13.33
CA PRO A 189 15.95 4.75 -13.66
C PRO A 189 14.51 4.28 -13.85
N LEU A 190 14.25 2.96 -13.85
CA LEU A 190 12.92 2.39 -14.04
C LEU A 190 12.12 2.32 -12.73
N LEU A 191 12.80 2.48 -11.59
CA LEU A 191 12.17 2.52 -10.28
C LEU A 191 11.65 3.92 -9.97
N VAL A 192 10.45 3.95 -9.41
CA VAL A 192 9.73 5.16 -9.02
C VAL A 192 9.31 5.00 -7.57
N ASN A 193 9.90 5.81 -6.70
CA ASN A 193 9.54 5.86 -5.30
C ASN A 193 8.21 6.59 -5.13
N ILE A 194 7.20 5.89 -4.63
CA ILE A 194 5.85 6.45 -4.54
C ILE A 194 5.58 7.04 -3.17
N LEU A 195 5.95 6.30 -2.10
CA LEU A 195 5.79 6.75 -0.72
C LEU A 195 7.09 6.51 0.04
N GLN A 196 7.61 7.57 0.63
CA GLN A 196 8.81 7.54 1.47
C GLN A 196 8.46 7.72 2.94
N ALA A 197 9.30 7.17 3.81
CA ALA A 197 9.19 7.41 5.24
C ALA A 197 9.65 8.84 5.59
N ASP A 198 9.30 9.29 6.80
CA ASP A 198 9.76 10.57 7.31
C ASP A 198 11.26 10.54 7.67
N ARG A 199 11.86 11.73 7.78
CA ARG A 199 13.30 11.90 8.07
C ARG A 199 13.73 11.29 9.41
N THR A 200 12.79 11.07 10.32
CA THR A 200 12.99 10.52 11.65
C THR A 200 12.85 8.99 11.70
N ALA A 201 12.35 8.37 10.64
CA ALA A 201 12.13 6.93 10.57
C ALA A 201 13.43 6.18 10.26
N TYR A 202 13.52 4.92 10.69
CA TYR A 202 14.58 3.98 10.30
C TYR A 202 14.04 2.55 10.34
N SER A 203 14.67 1.64 9.59
CA SER A 203 14.28 0.23 9.55
C SER A 203 15.24 -0.62 10.36
N TYR A 204 14.75 -1.28 11.41
CA TYR A 204 15.55 -2.19 12.24
C TYR A 204 14.68 -3.22 12.96
N SER A 205 15.32 -4.21 13.59
CA SER A 205 14.61 -5.19 14.41
C SER A 205 14.23 -4.61 15.77
N THR A 206 12.95 -4.70 16.15
CA THR A 206 12.42 -4.18 17.44
C THR A 206 12.95 -4.93 18.66
N SER A 207 13.40 -6.17 18.48
CA SER A 207 13.88 -7.04 19.56
C SER A 207 15.36 -6.86 19.87
N LYS A 208 16.12 -6.22 18.97
CA LYS A 208 17.58 -6.06 19.09
C LYS A 208 17.91 -4.60 19.36
N SER A 209 18.90 -4.36 20.20
CA SER A 209 19.48 -3.03 20.33
C SER A 209 20.21 -2.66 19.05
N VAL A 210 20.09 -1.39 18.64
CA VAL A 210 20.78 -0.87 17.44
C VAL A 210 22.27 -0.79 17.72
N ILE A 211 23.01 -1.77 17.23
CA ILE A 211 24.49 -1.81 17.30
C ILE A 211 25.07 -1.45 15.94
N ASP A 212 24.51 -2.06 14.90
CA ASP A 212 24.90 -1.85 13.52
C ASP A 212 24.14 -0.70 12.88
N TYR A 213 24.70 -0.16 11.80
CA TYR A 213 24.01 0.85 11.01
C TYR A 213 22.75 0.23 10.36
N PRO A 214 21.56 0.80 10.59
CA PRO A 214 20.33 0.30 10.00
C PRO A 214 20.39 0.32 8.47
N ASN A 215 19.76 -0.66 7.83
CA ASN A 215 19.81 -0.82 6.37
C ASN A 215 19.25 0.42 5.64
N THR A 216 18.12 0.94 6.12
CA THR A 216 17.54 2.18 5.62
C THR A 216 17.27 3.17 6.75
N VAL A 217 17.57 4.44 6.50
CA VAL A 217 17.37 5.54 7.45
C VAL A 217 16.78 6.77 6.77
N GLY A 218 15.91 7.47 7.51
CA GLY A 218 15.26 8.70 7.11
C GLY A 218 14.48 8.56 5.80
N THR A 219 14.64 9.56 4.91
CA THR A 219 13.93 9.61 3.62
C THR A 219 14.38 8.55 2.62
N ASN A 220 15.51 7.88 2.87
CA ASN A 220 15.97 6.77 2.04
C ASN A 220 15.20 5.48 2.33
N THR A 221 14.45 5.42 3.44
CA THR A 221 13.50 4.33 3.67
C THR A 221 12.28 4.55 2.80
N HIS A 222 12.07 3.67 1.83
CA HIS A 222 10.90 3.66 0.98
C HIS A 222 9.86 2.69 1.56
N LEU A 223 8.59 3.06 1.44
CA LEU A 223 7.46 2.27 1.95
C LEU A 223 6.71 1.61 0.78
N ILE A 224 6.61 2.35 -0.32
CA ILE A 224 5.98 1.92 -1.56
C ILE A 224 6.88 2.32 -2.74
N VAL A 225 7.27 1.33 -3.54
CA VAL A 225 8.11 1.51 -4.73
C VAL A 225 7.39 0.88 -5.92
N ALA A 226 7.32 1.58 -7.05
CA ALA A 226 6.88 1.01 -8.31
C ALA A 226 8.07 0.78 -9.24
N LEU A 227 7.97 -0.26 -10.06
CA LEU A 227 8.83 -0.48 -11.23
C LEU A 227 7.97 -0.35 -12.48
N GLN A 228 8.44 0.44 -13.43
CA GLN A 228 7.93 0.43 -14.80
C GLN A 228 8.95 -0.23 -15.71
N ALA A 229 8.68 -1.48 -16.12
CA ALA A 229 9.58 -2.21 -16.99
C ALA A 229 9.55 -1.68 -18.44
N ARG A 230 10.55 -2.05 -19.25
CA ARG A 230 10.72 -1.58 -20.63
C ARG A 230 9.59 -2.01 -21.58
N ASN A 231 8.92 -3.09 -21.23
CA ASN A 231 7.73 -3.61 -21.91
C ASN A 231 6.42 -2.99 -21.39
N ASN A 232 6.50 -1.95 -20.55
CA ASN A 232 5.38 -1.31 -19.85
C ASN A 232 4.63 -2.22 -18.85
N ALA A 233 5.23 -3.33 -18.41
CA ALA A 233 4.74 -4.02 -17.22
C ALA A 233 4.90 -3.11 -15.99
N ARG A 234 3.90 -3.17 -15.11
CA ARG A 234 3.89 -2.40 -13.87
C ARG A 234 3.99 -3.35 -12.69
N VAL A 235 5.01 -3.13 -11.88
CA VAL A 235 5.19 -3.87 -10.63
C VAL A 235 5.12 -2.90 -9.47
N LEU A 236 4.35 -3.23 -8.44
CA LEU A 236 4.21 -2.42 -7.24
C LEU A 236 4.68 -3.22 -6.03
N PHE A 237 5.69 -2.71 -5.35
CA PHE A 237 6.22 -3.26 -4.10
C PHE A 237 5.70 -2.42 -2.93
N LEU A 238 4.96 -3.08 -2.04
CA LEU A 238 4.43 -2.52 -0.80
C LEU A 238 5.16 -3.24 0.34
N GLY A 239 5.79 -2.53 1.27
CA GLY A 239 6.43 -3.18 2.42
C GLY A 239 5.45 -3.57 3.53
N SER A 240 4.15 -3.35 3.33
CA SER A 240 3.10 -3.60 4.32
C SER A 240 1.86 -4.24 3.69
N LEU A 241 1.49 -5.42 4.17
CA LEU A 241 0.21 -6.06 3.93
C LEU A 241 -0.91 -5.28 4.63
N ASP A 242 -0.66 -4.84 5.87
CA ASP A 242 -1.62 -4.10 6.70
C ASP A 242 -2.10 -2.80 6.06
N PHE A 243 -1.28 -2.20 5.19
CA PHE A 243 -1.65 -1.05 4.39
C PHE A 243 -2.92 -1.26 3.54
N LEU A 244 -3.17 -2.51 3.11
CA LEU A 244 -4.36 -2.90 2.35
C LEU A 244 -5.47 -3.48 3.24
N SER A 245 -5.29 -3.49 4.56
CA SER A 245 -6.24 -4.08 5.50
C SER A 245 -7.49 -3.22 5.69
N ASN A 246 -8.59 -3.89 6.03
CA ASN A 246 -9.83 -3.21 6.41
C ASN A 246 -9.67 -2.33 7.65
N GLU A 247 -8.73 -2.65 8.53
CA GLU A 247 -8.44 -1.85 9.72
C GLU A 247 -7.95 -0.47 9.31
N PHE A 248 -6.94 -0.41 8.43
CA PHE A 248 -6.32 0.84 8.02
C PHE A 248 -7.21 1.67 7.11
N PHE A 249 -8.14 1.05 6.38
CA PHE A 249 -9.17 1.79 5.62
C PHE A 249 -10.25 2.43 6.49
N ARG A 250 -10.51 1.87 7.67
CA ARG A 250 -11.55 2.36 8.58
C ARG A 250 -11.02 3.33 9.62
N SER A 251 -9.76 3.19 9.99
CA SER A 251 -9.12 4.09 10.96
C SER A 251 -8.86 5.47 10.33
N SER A 252 -9.04 6.50 11.15
CA SER A 252 -8.50 7.83 10.87
C SER A 252 -7.15 7.95 11.57
N THR A 253 -6.15 8.53 10.89
CA THR A 253 -4.82 8.76 11.45
C THR A 253 -4.89 9.71 12.65
N LYS A 254 -4.24 9.34 13.75
CA LYS A 254 -4.05 10.23 14.90
C LYS A 254 -2.58 10.18 15.30
N ALA A 255 -1.78 11.09 14.75
CA ALA A 255 -0.39 11.24 15.16
C ALA A 255 -0.33 11.58 16.67
N ALA A 256 0.42 10.78 17.43
CA ALA A 256 0.57 10.94 18.87
C ALA A 256 1.19 12.30 19.24
N ILE A 257 2.02 12.84 18.35
CA ILE A 257 2.65 14.15 18.47
C ILE A 257 2.10 15.09 17.39
N SER A 258 0.77 15.25 17.32
CA SER A 258 0.22 16.31 16.48
C SER A 258 0.51 17.68 17.11
N GLU A 259 1.44 18.40 16.48
CA GLU A 259 1.53 19.86 16.50
C GLU A 259 1.74 20.55 17.87
N VAL A 260 3.01 20.62 18.31
CA VAL A 260 3.46 21.84 19.01
C VAL A 260 3.53 22.96 17.97
N ILE A 261 2.39 23.56 17.63
CA ILE A 261 2.40 24.83 16.90
C ILE A 261 2.93 25.89 17.88
N CYS A 262 4.21 26.22 17.77
CA CYS A 262 4.72 27.50 18.26
C CYS A 262 4.05 28.60 17.42
N LYS A 263 2.86 29.05 17.81
CA LYS A 263 2.30 30.30 17.30
C LYS A 263 3.21 31.42 17.80
N VAL A 264 4.02 31.97 16.90
CA VAL A 264 4.64 33.28 17.14
C VAL A 264 3.50 34.29 17.05
N ASP A 265 3.09 34.78 18.21
CA ASP A 265 2.04 35.80 18.35
C ASP A 265 2.59 37.11 17.75
N THR A 266 2.32 37.35 16.45
CA THR A 266 2.81 38.53 15.71
C THR A 266 1.88 39.74 15.82
N ASP A 267 0.75 39.61 16.52
CA ASP A 267 -0.32 40.61 16.57
C ASP A 267 -0.29 41.55 17.79
N ARG A 268 0.82 41.65 18.54
CA ARG A 268 0.96 42.74 19.52
C ARG A 268 1.58 43.98 18.88
N PRO A 269 0.90 45.14 18.91
CA PRO A 269 1.52 46.38 18.47
C PRO A 269 2.74 46.69 19.33
N ILE A 270 3.87 46.91 18.66
CA ILE A 270 5.14 47.37 19.24
C ILE A 270 4.92 48.75 19.85
N LEU A 271 4.65 48.78 21.16
CA LEU A 271 4.62 50.01 21.94
C LEU A 271 6.04 50.28 22.46
N GLY A 272 6.75 51.20 21.81
CA GLY A 272 7.90 51.93 22.37
C GLY A 272 9.20 51.14 22.59
N GLU A 273 10.27 51.70 22.05
CA GLU A 273 11.71 51.47 22.30
C GLU A 273 12.12 50.32 23.26
N GLY A 274 12.84 49.33 22.71
CA GLY A 274 13.97 48.70 23.43
C GLY A 274 13.73 47.43 24.26
N LYS A 275 12.87 46.48 23.85
CA LYS A 275 12.86 45.12 24.45
C LYS A 275 12.81 44.01 23.41
N THR A 276 13.73 43.04 23.54
CA THR A 276 13.73 41.78 22.80
C THR A 276 12.45 40.97 23.08
N PRO A 277 11.88 40.27 22.09
CA PRO A 277 10.70 39.46 22.31
C PRO A 277 11.04 38.27 23.22
N LEU A 278 10.39 38.19 24.38
CA LEU A 278 10.41 37.01 25.25
C LEU A 278 9.56 35.92 24.60
N LEU A 279 10.21 34.82 24.22
CA LEU A 279 9.56 33.62 23.71
C LEU A 279 8.80 32.94 24.88
N SER A 280 7.49 33.11 24.96
CA SER A 280 6.67 32.35 25.92
C SER A 280 6.32 30.99 25.30
N VAL A 281 7.04 29.94 25.69
CA VAL A 281 6.69 28.55 25.36
C VAL A 281 5.62 28.07 26.34
N GLN A 282 4.40 27.91 25.86
CA GLN A 282 3.30 27.36 26.65
C GLN A 282 3.13 25.88 26.28
N LEU A 283 3.62 24.99 27.15
CA LEU A 283 3.47 23.54 27.00
C LEU A 283 2.01 23.16 27.25
N TYR A 284 1.25 22.88 26.20
CA TYR A 284 -0.07 22.26 26.35
C TYR A 284 0.11 20.76 26.56
N HIS A 285 -0.29 20.26 27.73
CA HIS A 285 -0.47 18.82 27.95
C HIS A 285 -1.67 18.33 27.12
N PRO A 286 -1.60 17.11 26.54
CA PRO A 286 -2.72 16.55 25.81
C PRO A 286 -3.92 16.35 26.76
N MET A 287 -5.06 16.94 26.40
CA MET A 287 -6.31 16.81 27.14
C MET A 287 -6.89 15.38 27.03
N SER A 288 -7.47 14.90 28.14
CA SER A 288 -8.06 13.56 28.24
C SER A 288 -9.23 13.33 27.26
N PRO A 289 -9.43 12.08 26.79
CA PRO A 289 -10.42 11.78 25.77
C PRO A 289 -11.81 11.66 26.40
N THR A 290 -12.62 12.72 26.35
CA THR A 290 -14.05 12.57 26.73
C THR A 290 -15.03 13.42 25.93
N ASN A 291 -14.60 14.24 24.97
CA ASN A 291 -15.55 15.11 24.24
C ASN A 291 -15.17 15.33 22.77
N GLN A 292 -15.22 14.28 21.94
CA GLN A 292 -15.31 14.40 20.48
C GLN A 292 -16.01 13.14 19.91
N LEU A 293 -17.24 12.87 20.32
CA LEU A 293 -18.14 11.96 19.62
C LEU A 293 -19.32 12.79 19.13
N GLN A 294 -19.15 13.50 18.02
CA GLN A 294 -20.25 13.94 17.16
C GLN A 294 -19.69 14.53 15.86
N HIS A 295 -20.25 14.08 14.74
CA HIS A 295 -19.92 14.40 13.36
C HIS A 295 -18.63 13.80 12.81
N ILE A 296 -18.78 12.67 12.10
CA ILE A 296 -18.53 12.55 10.65
C ILE A 296 -19.12 11.20 10.23
N SER A 297 -20.29 11.22 9.61
CA SER A 297 -20.86 10.09 8.88
C SER A 297 -20.93 10.48 7.42
N ASP A 298 -19.78 10.44 6.74
CA ASP A 298 -19.69 10.57 5.28
C ASP A 298 -19.69 9.16 4.66
N PRO A 299 -20.74 8.75 3.92
CA PRO A 299 -20.85 7.40 3.36
C PRO A 299 -19.91 7.12 2.16
N ASN A 300 -19.06 8.08 1.78
CA ASN A 300 -18.13 7.97 0.64
C ASN A 300 -16.66 7.76 1.03
N LEU A 301 -16.37 7.41 2.30
CA LEU A 301 -15.01 7.21 2.79
C LEU A 301 -14.28 6.04 2.09
N GLY A 302 -15.03 5.08 1.54
CA GLY A 302 -14.50 3.88 0.90
C GLY A 302 -13.77 4.09 -0.43
N ALA A 303 -13.88 5.26 -1.08
CA ALA A 303 -13.27 5.50 -2.39
C ALA A 303 -11.96 6.31 -2.35
N LYS A 304 -11.55 6.84 -1.19
CA LYS A 304 -10.49 7.85 -1.08
C LYS A 304 -9.10 7.33 -0.67
N HIS A 305 -8.95 6.05 -0.34
CA HIS A 305 -7.74 5.59 0.35
C HIS A 305 -6.66 4.90 -0.49
N LEU A 306 -6.92 4.56 -1.76
CA LEU A 306 -5.89 3.97 -2.62
C LEU A 306 -5.88 4.64 -3.99
N PRO A 307 -5.07 5.69 -4.16
CA PRO A 307 -4.85 6.20 -5.49
C PRO A 307 -3.94 5.28 -6.35
N PHE A 308 -3.21 4.36 -5.71
CA PHE A 308 -2.23 3.48 -6.35
C PHE A 308 -2.84 2.39 -7.25
N LEU A 309 -4.16 2.18 -7.20
CA LEU A 309 -4.79 1.15 -8.03
C LEU A 309 -4.83 1.50 -9.53
N ILE A 310 -4.45 2.72 -9.91
CA ILE A 310 -4.27 3.13 -11.32
C ILE A 310 -3.07 2.40 -11.96
N LEU A 311 -2.22 1.77 -11.15
CA LEU A 311 -1.07 0.98 -11.62
C LEU A 311 -1.44 -0.43 -12.10
N LEU A 312 -2.65 -0.92 -11.83
CA LEU A 312 -3.16 -2.18 -12.40
C LEU A 312 -3.84 -1.92 -13.74
#